data_AF-I4BI81-F1
#
_entry.id   AF-I4BI81-F1
#
_cell.length_a   1.000
_cell.length_b   1.000
_cell.length_c   1.000
_cell.angle_alpha   90.00
_cell.angle_beta   90.00
_cell.angle_gamma   90.00
#
_symmetry.space_group_name_H-M   'P 1'
#
loop_
_entity.id
_entity.type
_entity.pdbx_description
1 polymer ?
#
loop_
_entity_poly.entity_id
_entity_poly.type
_entity_poly.pdbx_seq_one_letter_code
_entity_poly.pdbx_strand_id
1 'polypeptide(L)'
;MIRSVRDMVHLRWRTAQLMRAMVDGEGGQAWALRQAMRVEAVADADLCDEFRLLLGQFGHRTPVHLSEEVSRLWRTLRSLCVRCGRSSPNLDNGGVCVDCVVVER
;
A
#
# COMPACT_ATOMS: atom_id res chain seq x y z
N MET A 1 -2.31 12.34 -5.73
CA MET A 1 -1.11 12.56 -6.57
C MET A 1 -0.01 11.65 -6.08
N ILE A 2 0.26 10.58 -6.83
CA ILE A 2 1.33 9.63 -6.59
C ILE A 2 2.66 10.30 -6.96
N ARG A 3 3.58 10.44 -6.00
CA ARG A 3 4.86 11.15 -6.21
C ARG A 3 6.07 10.25 -6.02
N SER A 4 5.88 9.06 -5.46
CA SER A 4 6.96 8.15 -5.14
C SER A 4 6.56 6.68 -5.32
N VAL A 5 7.57 5.81 -5.38
CA VAL A 5 7.37 4.36 -5.32
C VAL A 5 6.64 3.96 -4.04
N ARG A 6 6.92 4.63 -2.91
CA ARG A 6 6.22 4.41 -1.65
C ARG A 6 4.72 4.68 -1.79
N ASP A 7 4.33 5.75 -2.46
CA ASP A 7 2.92 6.08 -2.68
C ASP A 7 2.22 5.03 -3.54
N MET A 8 2.88 4.55 -4.60
CA MET A 8 2.35 3.46 -5.45
C MET A 8 2.14 2.17 -4.64
N VAL A 9 3.15 1.77 -3.85
CA VAL A 9 3.05 0.57 -3.02
C VAL A 9 1.97 0.74 -1.96
N HIS A 10 1.82 1.93 -1.38
CA HIS A 10 0.80 2.22 -0.38
C HIS A 10 -0.62 2.18 -0.96
N LEU A 11 -0.83 2.81 -2.12
CA LEU A 11 -2.09 2.75 -2.85
C LEU A 11 -2.49 1.30 -3.14
N ARG A 12 -1.54 0.51 -3.66
CA ARG A 12 -1.77 -0.88 -3.98
C ARG A 12 -2.07 -1.71 -2.73
N TRP A 13 -1.37 -1.45 -1.63
CA TRP A 13 -1.62 -2.13 -0.34
C TRP A 13 -3.03 -1.86 0.18
N ARG A 14 -3.45 -0.58 0.19
CA ARG A 14 -4.81 -0.18 0.58
C ARG A 14 -5.88 -0.80 -0.32
N THR A 15 -5.65 -0.78 -1.63
CA THR A 15 -6.59 -1.34 -2.60
C THR A 15 -6.71 -2.86 -2.46
N ALA A 16 -5.61 -3.57 -2.21
CA ALA A 16 -5.62 -5.01 -1.95
C ALA A 16 -6.36 -5.37 -0.66
N GLN A 17 -6.19 -4.58 0.42
CA GLN A 17 -6.96 -4.74 1.66
C GLN A 17 -8.46 -4.53 1.42
N LEU A 18 -8.82 -3.49 0.67
CA LEU A 18 -10.21 -3.18 0.37
C LEU A 18 -10.85 -4.28 -0.48
N MET A 19 -10.18 -4.72 -1.56
CA MET A 19 -10.66 -5.79 -2.42
C MET A 19 -10.84 -7.09 -1.63
N ARG A 20 -9.90 -7.41 -0.74
CA ARG A 20 -10.01 -8.58 0.13
C ARG A 20 -11.24 -8.48 1.04
N ALA A 21 -11.42 -7.37 1.75
CA ALA A 21 -12.58 -7.17 2.62
C ALA A 21 -13.91 -7.29 1.84
N MET A 22 -13.95 -6.82 0.58
CA MET A 22 -15.12 -7.00 -0.27
C MET A 22 -15.35 -8.46 -0.67
N VAL A 23 -14.29 -9.20 -0.99
CA VAL A 23 -14.36 -10.63 -1.35
C VAL A 23 -14.78 -11.49 -0.15
N ASP A 24 -14.27 -11.15 1.04
CA ASP A 24 -14.58 -11.85 2.29
C ASP A 24 -15.98 -11.48 2.84
N GLY A 25 -16.72 -10.57 2.18
CA GLY A 25 -18.05 -10.13 2.59
C GLY A 25 -18.05 -9.20 3.81
N GLU A 26 -16.90 -8.69 4.21
CA GLU A 26 -16.68 -7.85 5.39
C GLU A 26 -17.03 -6.39 5.11
N GLY A 27 -18.33 -6.10 4.87
CA GLY A 27 -18.79 -4.76 4.46
C GLY A 27 -18.38 -3.64 5.42
N GLY A 28 -18.36 -3.89 6.73
CA GLY A 28 -17.90 -2.92 7.73
C GLY A 28 -16.42 -2.58 7.60
N GLN A 29 -15.57 -3.58 7.34
CA GLN A 29 -14.14 -3.39 7.12
C GLN A 29 -13.86 -2.67 5.80
N ALA A 30 -14.59 -3.03 4.74
CA ALA A 30 -14.49 -2.34 3.45
C ALA A 30 -14.85 -0.85 3.58
N TRP A 31 -15.90 -0.52 4.34
CA TRP A 31 -16.28 0.87 4.61
C TRP A 31 -15.21 1.63 5.40
N ALA A 32 -14.68 1.02 6.47
CA ALA A 32 -13.63 1.63 7.30
C ALA A 32 -12.36 1.90 6.49
N LEU A 33 -11.94 0.94 5.64
CA LEU A 33 -10.81 1.11 4.74
C LEU A 33 -11.03 2.26 3.75
N ARG A 34 -12.23 2.38 3.16
CA ARG A 34 -12.55 3.53 2.32
C ARG A 34 -12.44 4.86 3.05
N GLN A 35 -12.88 4.95 4.30
CA GLN A 35 -12.73 6.19 5.07
C GLN A 35 -11.27 6.50 5.38
N ALA A 36 -10.47 5.49 5.75
CA ALA A 36 -9.03 5.67 5.98
C ALA A 36 -8.32 6.20 4.71
N MET A 37 -8.64 5.63 3.54
CA MET A 37 -8.07 6.07 2.26
C MET A 37 -8.45 7.52 1.91
N ARG A 38 -9.64 7.99 2.29
CA ARG A 38 -10.02 9.40 2.13
C ARG A 38 -9.18 10.32 3.02
N VAL A 39 -8.94 9.94 4.27
CA VAL A 39 -8.05 10.69 5.19
C VAL A 39 -6.62 10.74 4.64
N GLU A 40 -6.19 9.67 3.98
CA GLU A 40 -4.89 9.57 3.28
C GLU A 40 -4.85 10.32 1.94
N ALA A 41 -5.94 11.00 1.56
CA ALA A 41 -6.08 11.72 0.29
C ALA A 41 -5.82 10.85 -0.95
N VAL A 42 -6.17 9.56 -0.88
CA VAL A 42 -6.20 8.68 -2.05
C VAL A 42 -7.34 9.14 -2.97
N ALA A 43 -7.03 9.43 -4.23
CA ALA A 43 -8.02 9.82 -5.20
C ALA A 43 -8.87 8.61 -5.64
N ASP A 44 -10.17 8.82 -5.80
CA ASP A 44 -11.08 7.75 -6.26
C ASP A 44 -10.67 7.21 -7.64
N ALA A 45 -10.13 8.06 -8.53
CA ALA A 45 -9.61 7.64 -9.83
C ALA A 45 -8.42 6.68 -9.70
N ASP A 46 -7.43 7.02 -8.86
CA ASP A 46 -6.25 6.19 -8.59
C ASP A 46 -6.68 4.83 -7.99
N LEU A 47 -7.66 4.86 -7.08
CA LEU A 47 -8.26 3.65 -6.50
C LEU A 47 -8.93 2.78 -7.56
N CYS A 48 -9.76 3.36 -8.43
CA CYS A 48 -10.46 2.60 -9.48
C CYS A 48 -9.49 1.93 -10.45
N ASP A 49 -8.43 2.62 -10.85
CA ASP A 49 -7.42 2.08 -11.75
C ASP A 49 -6.63 0.95 -11.11
N GLU A 50 -6.18 1.12 -9.87
CA GLU A 50 -5.48 0.06 -9.14
C GLU A 50 -6.38 -1.15 -8.88
N PHE A 51 -7.68 -0.92 -8.63
CA PHE A 51 -8.65 -2.01 -8.46
C PHE A 51 -8.77 -2.86 -9.73
N ARG A 52 -8.80 -2.22 -10.92
CA ARG A 52 -8.82 -2.94 -12.20
C ARG A 52 -7.53 -3.74 -12.41
N LEU A 53 -6.37 -3.18 -12.05
CA LEU A 53 -5.08 -3.87 -12.15
C LEU A 53 -5.03 -5.11 -11.27
N LEU A 54 -5.44 -4.99 -10.00
CA LEU A 54 -5.50 -6.12 -9.08
C LEU A 54 -6.49 -7.20 -9.57
N LEU A 55 -7.64 -6.79 -10.08
CA LEU A 55 -8.64 -7.73 -10.62
C LEU A 55 -8.09 -8.47 -11.84
N GLY A 56 -7.38 -7.79 -12.74
CA GLY A 56 -6.74 -8.40 -13.90
C GLY A 56 -5.62 -9.38 -13.54
N GLN A 57 -4.90 -9.14 -12.45
CA GLN A 57 -3.79 -10.00 -12.01
C GLN A 57 -4.25 -11.22 -11.21
N PHE A 58 -5.20 -11.04 -10.29
CA PHE A 58 -5.62 -12.10 -9.37
C PHE A 58 -6.91 -12.81 -9.80
N GLY A 59 -7.66 -12.23 -10.76
CA GLY A 59 -8.84 -12.84 -11.37
C GLY A 59 -9.81 -13.43 -10.34
N HIS A 60 -10.23 -14.67 -10.59
CA HIS A 60 -11.15 -15.45 -9.75
C HIS A 60 -10.47 -16.21 -8.59
N ARG A 61 -9.13 -16.16 -8.47
CA ARG A 61 -8.35 -16.87 -7.42
C ARG A 61 -8.10 -15.98 -6.19
N THR A 62 -9.03 -15.09 -5.95
CA THR A 62 -8.84 -13.79 -5.31
C THR A 62 -8.46 -13.86 -3.82
N PRO A 63 -9.03 -14.73 -2.95
CA PRO A 63 -8.83 -14.58 -1.49
C PRO A 63 -7.40 -14.86 -0.99
N VAL A 64 -6.83 -16.01 -1.35
CA VAL A 64 -5.51 -16.44 -0.82
C VAL A 64 -4.39 -15.54 -1.35
N HIS A 65 -4.39 -15.27 -2.66
CA HIS A 65 -3.37 -14.43 -3.28
C HIS A 65 -3.45 -12.97 -2.85
N LEU A 66 -4.65 -12.44 -2.56
CA LEU A 66 -4.77 -11.10 -1.99
C LEU A 66 -4.17 -11.01 -0.58
N SER A 67 -4.32 -12.05 0.25
CA SER A 67 -3.72 -12.08 1.58
C SER A 67 -2.19 -12.08 1.53
N GLU A 68 -1.62 -12.89 0.63
CA GLU A 68 -0.17 -12.91 0.36
C GLU A 68 0.32 -11.57 -0.18
N GLU A 69 -0.44 -10.96 -1.10
CA GLU A 69 -0.12 -9.67 -1.70
C GLU A 69 -0.14 -8.55 -0.66
N VAL A 70 -1.17 -8.49 0.20
CA VAL A 70 -1.24 -7.54 1.33
C VAL A 70 -0.01 -7.70 2.23
N SER A 71 0.37 -8.94 2.54
CA SER A 71 1.52 -9.23 3.40
C SER A 71 2.86 -8.87 2.74
N ARG A 72 2.99 -9.09 1.42
CA ARG A 72 4.15 -8.71 0.62
C ARG A 72 4.31 -7.20 0.57
N LEU A 73 3.23 -6.49 0.24
CA LEU A 73 3.22 -5.03 0.13
C LEU A 73 3.49 -4.35 1.48
N TRP A 74 2.96 -4.89 2.58
CA TRP A 74 3.30 -4.41 3.92
C TRP A 74 4.81 -4.51 4.21
N ARG A 75 5.43 -5.66 3.89
CA ARG A 75 6.87 -5.84 4.05
C ARG A 75 7.66 -4.87 3.17
N THR A 76 7.21 -4.63 1.94
CA THR A 76 7.81 -3.63 1.05
C THR A 76 7.68 -2.22 1.63
N LEU A 77 6.50 -1.81 2.10
CA LEU A 77 6.33 -0.47 2.72
C LEU A 77 7.26 -0.27 3.92
N ARG A 78 7.43 -1.32 4.74
CA ARG A 78 8.28 -1.27 5.92
C ARG A 78 9.77 -1.18 5.60
N SER A 79 10.21 -1.67 4.43
CA SER A 79 11.61 -1.53 4.01
C SER A 79 11.89 -0.25 3.25
N LEU A 80 10.87 0.48 2.79
CA LEU A 80 11.06 1.75 2.10
C LEU A 80 11.33 2.90 3.08
N CYS A 81 12.40 3.65 2.81
CA CYS A 81 12.67 4.92 3.48
C CYS A 81 11.57 5.95 3.16
N VAL A 82 11.06 6.64 4.18
CA VAL A 82 10.05 7.70 4.04
C VAL A 82 10.56 8.87 3.18
N ARG A 83 11.85 9.22 3.32
CA ARG A 83 12.44 10.38 2.64
C ARG A 83 12.79 10.12 1.17
N CYS A 84 13.63 9.12 0.89
CA CYS A 84 14.13 8.88 -0.47
C CYS A 84 13.37 7.79 -1.24
N GLY A 85 12.44 7.07 -0.60
CA GLY A 85 11.69 6.00 -1.25
C GLY A 85 12.53 4.79 -1.68
N ARG A 86 13.77 4.65 -1.20
CA ARG A 86 14.63 3.48 -1.45
C ARG A 86 14.44 2.42 -0.36
N SER A 87 14.62 1.16 -0.75
CA SER A 87 14.65 0.05 0.22
C SER A 87 15.91 0.13 1.07
N SER A 88 15.77 0.01 2.39
CA SER A 88 16.88 -0.05 3.34
C SER A 88 16.54 -1.04 4.45
N PRO A 89 17.49 -1.92 4.85
CA PRO A 89 17.34 -2.74 6.04
C PRO A 89 17.55 -1.92 7.32
N ASN A 90 18.19 -0.75 7.22
CA ASN A 90 18.56 0.10 8.34
C ASN A 90 17.75 1.40 8.25
N LEU A 91 16.67 1.46 9.02
CA LEU A 91 15.84 2.64 9.21
C LEU A 91 15.97 3.13 10.65
N ASP A 92 15.95 4.45 10.85
CA ASP A 92 15.80 5.03 12.17
C ASP A 92 14.36 4.87 12.71
N ASN A 93 14.10 5.37 13.92
CA ASN A 93 12.77 5.33 14.53
C ASN A 93 11.71 6.13 13.73
N GLY A 94 12.13 7.03 12.83
CA GLY A 94 11.27 7.80 11.94
C GLY A 94 11.03 7.13 10.58
N GLY A 95 11.64 5.97 10.31
CA GLY A 95 11.55 5.30 9.01
C GLY A 95 12.42 5.95 7.93
N VAL A 96 13.45 6.69 8.31
CA VAL A 96 14.44 7.32 7.41
C VAL A 96 15.69 6.43 7.34
N CYS A 97 16.22 6.19 6.14
CA CYS A 97 17.42 5.36 5.98
C CYS A 97 18.70 6.10 6.36
N VAL A 98 19.72 5.34 6.74
CA VAL A 98 21.04 5.86 7.13
C VAL A 98 21.62 6.81 6.09
N ASP A 99 21.56 6.49 4.79
CA ASP A 99 22.02 7.38 3.71
C ASP A 99 21.39 8.77 3.76
N CYS A 100 20.11 8.85 4.14
CA CYS A 100 19.38 10.11 4.23
C CYS A 100 19.69 10.89 5.50
N VAL A 101 20.10 10.20 6.57
CA VAL A 101 20.51 10.82 7.84
C VAL A 101 21.93 11.38 7.73
N VAL A 102 22.83 10.68 7.02
CA VAL A 102 24.24 11.10 6.85
C VAL A 102 24.37 12.41 6.06
N VAL A 103 23.46 12.69 5.12
CA VAL A 103 23.47 13.93 4.32
C VAL A 103 23.18 15.19 5.17
N GLU A 104 22.67 15.05 6.39
CA GLU A 104 22.35 16.17 7.28
C GLU A 104 23.42 16.49 8.33
N ARG A 105 24.56 15.79 8.32
CA ARG A 105 25.69 16.03 9.22
C ARG A 105 26.89 16.59 8.47
#